data_AF-A0A507EF66-F1
#
_entry.id   AF-A0A507EF66-F1
#
_cell.length_a   1.000
_cell.length_b   1.000
_cell.length_c   1.000
_cell.angle_alpha   90.00
_cell.angle_beta   90.00
_cell.angle_gamma   90.00
#
_symmetry.space_group_name_H-M   'P 1'
#
loop_
_entity.id
_entity.type
_entity.pdbx_description
1 polymer ?
#
loop_
_entity_poly.entity_id
_entity_poly.type
_entity_poly.pdbx_seq_one_letter_code
_entity_poly.pdbx_strand_id
1 'polypeptide(L)'
;MKRNPRKVRWTKAFRRAAGKEMTIDATLEFEKRRNIPVRYDRELMATTLKAMKRVAEIKARRDRVFYKKRIIGKKEHEKQQNVLEIQRNIQLIGEPSLKEKVMEQKVVATEERMDMETA
;
A
#
# COMPACT_ATOMS: atom_id res chain seq x y z
N MET A 1 -28.13 12.93 -7.67
CA MET A 1 -26.86 13.64 -7.32
C MET A 1 -25.76 13.24 -8.32
N LYS A 2 -25.25 14.15 -9.15
CA LYS A 2 -24.23 13.87 -10.18
C LYS A 2 -22.82 13.92 -9.58
N ARG A 3 -22.36 12.86 -8.90
CA ARG A 3 -21.02 12.80 -8.29
C ARG A 3 -19.97 12.32 -9.30
N ASN A 4 -18.80 12.96 -9.31
CA ASN A 4 -17.68 12.55 -10.15
C ASN A 4 -17.01 11.27 -9.60
N PRO A 5 -17.00 10.14 -10.35
CA PRO A 5 -16.42 8.89 -9.87
C PRO A 5 -14.93 8.99 -9.55
N ARG A 6 -14.17 9.88 -10.23
CA ARG A 6 -12.75 10.12 -9.92
C ARG A 6 -12.51 10.86 -8.61
N LYS A 7 -13.55 11.35 -7.94
CA LYS A 7 -13.47 11.98 -6.60
C LYS A 7 -14.10 11.09 -5.52
N VAL A 8 -14.78 10.01 -5.89
CA VAL A 8 -15.41 9.08 -4.95
C VAL A 8 -14.43 7.96 -4.58
N ARG A 9 -13.95 8.00 -3.32
CA ARG A 9 -12.77 7.23 -2.86
C ARG A 9 -12.89 5.69 -2.97
N TRP A 10 -14.10 5.14 -2.93
CA TRP A 10 -14.33 3.69 -2.99
C TRP A 10 -14.32 3.13 -4.42
N THR A 11 -14.47 3.98 -5.43
CA THR A 11 -14.57 3.52 -6.82
C THR A 11 -13.23 3.09 -7.40
N LYS A 12 -13.26 2.19 -8.38
CA LYS A 12 -12.08 1.80 -9.17
C LYS A 12 -11.49 2.96 -9.97
N ALA A 13 -12.34 3.86 -10.47
CA ALA A 13 -11.90 5.05 -11.20
C ALA A 13 -11.00 5.95 -10.34
N PHE A 14 -11.41 6.24 -9.10
CA PHE A 14 -10.56 6.96 -8.14
C PHE A 14 -9.28 6.19 -7.84
N ARG A 15 -9.38 4.88 -7.55
CA ARG A 15 -8.23 4.05 -7.18
C ARG A 15 -7.18 3.99 -8.30
N ARG A 16 -7.60 3.88 -9.55
CA ARG A 16 -6.73 3.93 -10.74
C ARG A 16 -6.06 5.30 -10.89
N ALA A 17 -6.81 6.38 -10.79
CA ALA A 17 -6.28 7.75 -10.94
C ALA A 17 -5.33 8.14 -9.80
N ALA A 18 -5.61 7.70 -8.57
CA ALA A 18 -4.82 8.00 -7.38
C ALA A 18 -3.66 7.01 -7.14
N GLY A 19 -3.32 6.16 -8.12
CA GLY A 19 -2.20 5.21 -8.01
C GLY A 19 -2.38 4.12 -6.94
N LYS A 20 -3.63 3.78 -6.57
CA LYS A 20 -3.93 2.75 -5.58
C LYS A 20 -3.98 1.33 -6.16
N GLU A 21 -3.91 1.18 -7.47
CA GLU A 21 -3.89 -0.10 -8.18
C GLU A 21 -2.87 -0.03 -9.30
N MET A 22 -2.42 -1.19 -9.77
CA MET A 22 -1.52 -1.28 -10.90
C MET A 22 -2.29 -0.93 -12.18
N THR A 23 -1.83 0.09 -12.92
CA THR A 23 -2.56 0.66 -14.07
C THR A 23 -1.87 0.43 -15.41
N ILE A 24 -0.54 0.27 -15.40
CA ILE A 24 0.31 0.08 -16.58
C ILE A 24 0.97 -1.29 -16.41
N ASP A 25 0.35 -2.32 -16.98
CA ASP A 25 0.88 -3.69 -16.97
C ASP A 25 0.41 -4.46 -18.19
N ALA A 26 1.30 -5.27 -18.76
CA ALA A 26 1.02 -6.04 -19.96
C ALA A 26 -0.13 -7.06 -19.77
N THR A 27 -0.42 -7.52 -18.54
CA THR A 27 -1.55 -8.44 -18.31
C THR A 27 -2.91 -7.79 -18.60
N LEU A 28 -3.01 -6.46 -18.54
CA LEU A 28 -4.25 -5.72 -18.81
C LEU A 28 -4.56 -5.64 -20.32
N GLU A 29 -3.56 -5.80 -21.19
CA GLU A 29 -3.74 -5.71 -22.64
C GLU A 29 -4.50 -6.91 -23.23
N PHE A 30 -4.56 -8.03 -22.49
CA PHE A 30 -5.31 -9.22 -22.89
C PHE A 30 -6.83 -9.01 -22.84
N GLU A 31 -7.32 -8.06 -22.03
CA GLU A 31 -8.75 -7.75 -21.86
C GLU A 31 -9.30 -6.82 -22.96
N LYS A 32 -8.49 -6.46 -23.98
CA LYS A 32 -8.93 -5.52 -25.00
C LYS A 32 -10.11 -6.06 -25.83
N ARG A 33 -11.10 -5.20 -26.06
CA ARG A 33 -12.25 -5.50 -26.92
C ARG A 33 -11.78 -5.84 -28.35
N ARG A 34 -12.28 -6.95 -28.89
CA ARG A 34 -12.08 -7.34 -30.28
C ARG A 34 -13.30 -6.90 -31.08
N ASN A 35 -13.09 -6.11 -32.13
CA ASN A 35 -14.17 -5.63 -33.00
C ASN A 35 -14.36 -6.53 -34.24
N ILE A 36 -13.46 -7.49 -34.46
CA ILE A 36 -13.52 -8.44 -35.57
C ILE A 36 -13.65 -9.84 -34.97
N PRO A 37 -14.70 -10.60 -35.31
CA PRO A 37 -14.85 -11.97 -34.88
C PRO A 37 -13.89 -12.89 -35.65
N VAL A 38 -13.48 -13.98 -35.01
CA VAL A 38 -12.70 -15.06 -35.64
C VAL A 38 -13.59 -16.30 -35.71
N ARG A 39 -13.42 -17.13 -36.76
CA ARG A 39 -14.11 -18.42 -36.83
C ARG A 39 -13.74 -19.30 -35.64
N TYR A 40 -14.68 -20.13 -35.22
CA TYR A 40 -14.43 -21.07 -34.13
C TYR A 40 -13.34 -22.06 -34.53
N ASP A 41 -12.36 -22.22 -33.65
CA ASP A 41 -11.33 -23.24 -33.69
C ASP A 41 -11.16 -23.79 -32.27
N ARG A 42 -11.25 -25.12 -32.13
CA ARG A 42 -11.20 -25.82 -30.85
C ARG A 42 -9.82 -25.69 -30.20
N GLU A 43 -8.74 -25.75 -30.99
CA GLU A 43 -7.37 -25.66 -30.47
C GLU A 43 -7.08 -24.24 -29.97
N LEU A 44 -7.52 -23.23 -30.73
CA LEU A 44 -7.46 -21.83 -30.33
C LEU A 44 -8.23 -21.59 -29.02
N MET A 45 -9.42 -22.16 -28.88
CA MET A 45 -10.22 -21.99 -27.67
C MET A 45 -9.54 -22.63 -26.45
N ALA A 46 -9.05 -23.87 -26.59
CA ALA A 46 -8.38 -24.60 -25.52
C ALA A 46 -7.10 -23.89 -25.04
N THR A 47 -6.28 -23.40 -25.97
CA THR A 47 -5.07 -22.62 -25.65
C THR A 47 -5.43 -21.29 -24.98
N THR A 48 -6.48 -20.60 -25.42
CA THR A 48 -6.95 -19.35 -24.83
C THR A 48 -7.42 -19.55 -23.39
N LEU A 49 -8.18 -20.61 -23.10
CA LEU A 49 -8.60 -20.94 -21.72
C LEU A 49 -7.40 -21.15 -20.78
N LYS A 50 -6.39 -21.88 -21.25
CA LYS A 50 -5.16 -22.11 -20.48
C LYS A 50 -4.38 -20.81 -20.25
N ALA A 51 -4.25 -19.98 -21.30
CA ALA A 51 -3.58 -18.69 -21.23
C ALA A 51 -4.29 -17.73 -20.25
N MET A 52 -5.64 -17.66 -20.28
CA MET A 52 -6.41 -16.80 -19.38
C MET A 52 -6.15 -17.12 -17.91
N LYS A 53 -6.13 -18.40 -17.52
CA LYS A 53 -5.80 -18.82 -16.15
C LYS A 53 -4.41 -18.33 -15.75
N ARG A 54 -3.42 -18.54 -16.63
CA ARG A 54 -2.04 -18.15 -16.38
C ARG A 54 -1.86 -16.64 -16.25
N VAL A 55 -2.53 -15.86 -17.10
CA VAL A 55 -2.50 -14.40 -17.07
C VAL A 55 -3.12 -13.89 -15.77
N ALA A 56 -4.23 -14.48 -15.31
CA ALA A 56 -4.87 -14.11 -14.05
C ALA A 56 -3.96 -14.33 -12.83
N GLU A 57 -3.24 -15.45 -12.77
CA GLU A 57 -2.25 -15.72 -11.72
C GLU A 57 -1.13 -14.69 -11.70
N ILE A 58 -0.57 -14.38 -12.87
CA ILE A 58 0.51 -13.39 -13.00
C ILE A 58 0.03 -12.01 -12.55
N LYS A 59 -1.18 -11.61 -12.99
CA LYS A 59 -1.80 -10.36 -12.59
C LYS A 59 -1.97 -10.29 -11.07
N ALA A 60 -2.53 -11.32 -10.44
CA ALA A 60 -2.71 -11.36 -8.99
C ALA A 60 -1.37 -11.27 -8.22
N ARG A 61 -0.33 -11.94 -8.73
CA ARG A 61 1.02 -11.87 -8.15
C ARG A 61 1.61 -10.45 -8.26
N ARG A 62 1.49 -9.80 -9.42
CA ARG A 62 1.97 -8.42 -9.63
C ARG A 62 1.20 -7.40 -8.80
N ASP A 63 -0.13 -7.53 -8.74
CA ASP A 63 -1.00 -6.70 -7.89
C ASP A 63 -0.58 -6.79 -6.42
N ARG A 64 -0.26 -8.00 -5.93
CA ARG A 64 0.26 -8.21 -4.57
C ARG A 64 1.59 -7.51 -4.34
N VAL A 65 2.52 -7.59 -5.29
CA VAL A 65 3.81 -6.90 -5.19
C VAL A 65 3.62 -5.38 -5.19
N PHE A 66 2.75 -4.85 -6.05
CA PHE A 66 2.40 -3.42 -6.07
C PHE A 66 1.85 -2.96 -4.72
N TYR A 67 0.93 -3.74 -4.13
CA TYR A 67 0.40 -3.45 -2.79
C TYR A 67 1.49 -3.42 -1.72
N LYS A 68 2.39 -4.42 -1.71
CA LYS A 68 3.51 -4.48 -0.75
C LYS A 68 4.41 -3.25 -0.87
N LYS A 69 4.81 -2.88 -2.09
CA LYS A 69 5.63 -1.69 -2.34
C LYS A 69 4.96 -0.41 -1.83
N ARG A 70 3.64 -0.30 -2.00
CA ARG A 70 2.88 0.86 -1.51
C ARG A 70 2.82 0.97 0.01
N ILE A 71 2.83 -0.15 0.73
CA ILE A 71 2.63 -0.19 2.20
C ILE A 71 3.95 -0.26 2.98
N ILE A 72 5.10 -0.40 2.31
CA ILE A 72 6.39 -0.68 2.95
C ILE A 72 6.78 0.31 4.07
N GLY A 73 6.50 1.61 3.90
CA GLY A 73 6.81 2.65 4.89
C GLY A 73 5.81 2.79 6.04
N LYS A 74 4.65 2.10 5.98
CA LYS A 74 3.61 2.26 7.00
C LYS A 74 4.10 1.84 8.39
N LYS A 75 4.86 0.74 8.47
CA LYS A 75 5.35 0.19 9.76
C LYS A 75 6.29 1.17 10.47
N GLU A 76 7.15 1.84 9.72
CA GLU A 76 8.07 2.83 10.29
C GLU A 76 7.33 4.07 10.78
N HIS A 77 6.40 4.59 9.97
CA HIS A 77 5.54 5.69 10.41
C HIS A 77 4.70 5.32 11.65
N GLU A 78 4.16 4.11 11.71
CA GLU A 78 3.41 3.61 12.86
C GLU A 78 4.30 3.52 14.10
N LYS A 79 5.54 3.02 13.97
CA LYS A 79 6.52 3.03 15.07
C LYS A 79 6.79 4.45 15.58
N GLN A 80 7.03 5.40 14.68
CA GLN A 80 7.26 6.80 15.03
C GLN A 80 6.06 7.43 15.73
N GLN A 81 4.84 7.19 15.24
CA GLN A 81 3.61 7.65 15.86
C GLN A 81 3.41 7.04 17.26
N ASN A 82 3.66 5.73 17.41
CA ASN A 82 3.55 5.05 18.70
C ASN A 82 4.54 5.61 19.73
N VAL A 83 5.78 5.89 19.33
CA VAL A 83 6.77 6.55 20.20
C VAL A 83 6.30 7.94 20.62
N LEU A 84 5.79 8.74 19.67
CA LEU A 84 5.23 10.07 19.97
C LEU A 84 4.02 9.98 20.91
N GLU A 85 3.16 8.99 20.73
CA GLU A 85 1.99 8.76 21.57
C GLU A 85 2.38 8.41 23.01
N ILE A 86 3.36 7.51 23.17
CA ILE A 86 3.92 7.15 24.49
C ILE A 86 4.51 8.38 25.18
N GLN A 87 5.27 9.21 24.46
CA GLN A 87 5.90 10.42 25.00
C GLN A 87 4.89 11.50 25.41
N ARG A 88 3.74 11.59 24.74
CA ARG A 88 2.67 12.54 25.07
C ARG A 88 1.82 12.04 26.25
N ASN A 89 1.55 10.74 26.29
CA ASN A 89 0.61 10.13 27.23
C ASN A 89 1.30 9.33 28.34
N ILE A 90 2.50 9.75 28.79
CA ILE A 90 3.30 9.04 29.82
C ILE A 90 2.50 8.78 31.09
N GLN A 91 1.58 9.68 31.44
CA GLN A 91 0.78 9.60 32.67
C GLN A 91 -0.14 8.37 32.71
N LEU A 92 -0.61 7.89 31.55
CA LEU A 92 -1.54 6.75 31.43
C LEU A 92 -0.86 5.39 31.69
N ILE A 93 0.47 5.34 31.72
CA ILE A 93 1.20 4.11 32.02
C ILE A 93 0.90 3.72 33.48
N GLY A 94 0.51 2.49 33.76
CA GLY A 94 0.22 2.05 35.14
C GLY A 94 1.48 1.75 35.96
N GLU A 95 2.50 1.21 35.29
CA GLU A 95 3.72 0.73 35.93
C GLU A 95 4.78 1.84 36.05
N PRO A 96 5.32 2.12 37.26
CA PRO A 96 6.27 3.20 37.48
C PRO A 96 7.64 2.94 36.82
N SER A 97 8.10 1.68 36.82
CA SER A 97 9.38 1.26 36.21
C SER A 97 9.45 1.57 34.71
N LEU A 98 8.32 1.45 33.99
CA LEU A 98 8.22 1.75 32.56
C LEU A 98 8.14 3.25 32.31
N LYS A 99 7.56 4.02 33.22
CA LYS A 99 7.54 5.50 33.13
C LYS A 99 8.94 6.08 33.22
N GLU A 100 9.72 5.61 34.18
CA GLU A 100 11.11 6.07 34.40
C GLU A 100 11.95 5.82 33.14
N LYS A 101 11.90 4.60 32.59
CA LYS A 101 12.60 4.26 31.33
C LYS A 101 12.21 5.15 30.15
N VAL A 102 10.93 5.49 30.02
CA VAL A 102 10.44 6.37 28.94
C VAL A 102 10.90 7.82 29.16
N MET A 103 10.95 8.29 30.41
CA MET A 103 11.47 9.62 30.73
C MET A 103 12.98 9.72 30.48
N GLU A 104 13.75 8.72 30.90
CA GLU A 104 15.20 8.64 30.63
C GLU A 104 15.48 8.69 29.11
N GLN A 105 14.77 7.88 28.32
CA GLN A 105 14.89 7.89 26.86
C GLN A 105 14.54 9.25 26.24
N LYS A 106 13.62 9.99 26.86
CA LYS A 106 13.24 11.33 26.41
C LYS A 106 14.33 12.36 26.71
N VAL A 107 14.97 12.29 27.87
CA VAL A 107 16.07 13.18 28.29
C VAL A 107 17.30 12.98 27.40
N VAL A 108 17.71 11.72 27.18
CA VAL A 108 18.84 11.39 26.29
C VAL A 108 18.58 11.89 24.86
N ALA A 109 17.37 11.70 24.33
CA ALA A 109 17.01 12.17 23.00
C ALA A 109 16.97 13.71 22.88
N THR A 110 16.76 14.46 23.98
CA THR A 110 16.86 15.92 23.97
C THR A 110 18.31 16.40 24.03
N GLU A 111 19.18 15.74 24.78
CA GLU A 111 20.61 16.06 24.86
C GLU A 111 21.28 15.86 23.49
N GLU A 112 21.06 14.70 22.85
CA GLU A 112 21.58 14.41 21.50
C GLU A 112 21.13 15.43 20.44
N ARG A 113 19.95 16.05 20.60
CA ARG A 113 19.46 17.10 19.69
C ARG A 113 20.17 18.44 19.92
N MET A 114 20.46 18.80 21.17
CA MET A 114 21.15 20.05 21.47
C MET A 114 22.61 20.01 21.00
N ASP A 115 23.28 18.86 21.16
CA ASP A 115 24.68 18.71 20.73
C ASP A 115 24.86 18.83 19.20
N MET A 116 23.87 18.37 18.41
CA MET A 116 23.87 18.50 16.95
C MET A 116 23.60 19.92 16.44
N GLU A 117 22.92 20.78 17.22
CA GLU A 117 22.68 22.19 16.84
C GLU A 117 23.86 23.11 17.21
N THR A 118 24.74 22.66 18.12
CA THR A 118 25.92 23.42 18.56
C THR A 118 27.22 23.14 17.78
N ALA A 119 27.21 22.17 16.85
CA ALA A 119 28.33 21.79 15.99
C ALA A 119 28.15 22.31 14.56
#